data_AF-A0A2D6RGK5-F1
#
_entry.id   AF-A0A2D6RGK5-F1
#
_cell.length_a   1.000
_cell.length_b   1.000
_cell.length_c   1.000
_cell.angle_alpha   90.00
_cell.angle_beta   90.00
_cell.angle_gamma   90.00
#
_symmetry.space_group_name_H-M   'P 1'
#
loop_
_entity.id
_entity.type
_entity.pdbx_description
1 polymer ?
#
loop_
_entity_poly.entity_id
_entity_poly.type
_entity_poly.pdbx_seq_one_letter_code
_entity_poly.pdbx_strand_id
1 'polypeptide(L)'
;MKKVTVKKGELLSTLITNRDLHEKEYMQALIDRRNNIHSKLIDIVEGMKENPKYQPESRISFPLPESRVADYDRVIKMAEMEITDTIELDSQEFDQYVIDNWLWKDAFVGTTSLYK
;
A
#
# COMPACT_ATOMS: atom_id res chain seq x y z
N MET A 1 7.25 -23.21 16.49
CA MET A 1 6.42 -22.25 15.73
C MET A 1 5.02 -22.85 15.61
N LYS A 2 3.97 -22.10 15.94
CA LYS A 2 2.59 -22.61 15.79
C LYS A 2 2.26 -22.60 14.30
N LYS A 3 1.72 -23.69 13.79
CA LYS A 3 1.23 -23.80 12.42
C LYS A 3 -0.28 -23.88 12.41
N VAL A 4 -0.89 -23.43 11.33
CA VAL A 4 -2.32 -23.53 11.09
C VAL A 4 -2.55 -24.03 9.67
N THR A 5 -3.56 -24.89 9.51
CA THR A 5 -3.95 -25.40 8.21
C THR A 5 -5.20 -24.66 7.76
N VAL A 6 -5.14 -24.04 6.59
CA VAL A 6 -6.25 -23.30 5.97
C VAL A 6 -6.67 -23.97 4.67
N LYS A 7 -7.89 -23.72 4.21
CA LYS A 7 -8.33 -24.19 2.89
C LYS A 7 -7.67 -23.34 1.79
N LYS A 8 -7.11 -23.99 0.77
CA LYS A 8 -6.47 -23.33 -0.38
C LYS A 8 -7.41 -22.33 -1.06
N GLY A 9 -8.66 -22.72 -1.31
CA GLY A 9 -9.64 -21.85 -1.95
C GLY A 9 -9.98 -20.60 -1.13
N GLU A 10 -10.08 -20.74 0.20
CA GLU A 10 -10.32 -19.60 1.09
C GLU A 10 -9.11 -18.66 1.12
N LEU A 11 -7.89 -19.20 1.22
CA LEU A 11 -6.65 -18.42 1.19
C LEU A 11 -6.49 -17.65 -0.13
N LEU A 12 -6.70 -18.30 -1.28
CA LEU A 12 -6.64 -17.66 -2.59
C LEU A 12 -7.66 -16.52 -2.71
N SER A 13 -8.90 -16.75 -2.28
CA SER A 13 -9.95 -15.72 -2.29
C SER A 13 -9.56 -14.51 -1.44
N THR A 14 -8.99 -14.74 -0.25
CA THR A 14 -8.51 -13.67 0.63
C THR A 14 -7.35 -12.90 -0.02
N LEU A 15 -6.33 -13.60 -0.53
CA LEU A 15 -5.18 -12.97 -1.17
C LEU A 15 -5.57 -12.12 -2.39
N ILE A 16 -6.45 -12.62 -3.26
CA ILE A 16 -6.93 -11.88 -4.44
C ILE A 16 -7.71 -10.63 -4.00
N THR A 17 -8.57 -10.76 -2.99
CA THR A 17 -9.33 -9.61 -2.46
C THR A 17 -8.40 -8.54 -1.90
N ASN A 18 -7.38 -8.94 -1.14
CA ASN A 18 -6.41 -8.02 -0.54
C ASN A 18 -5.49 -7.38 -1.59
N ARG A 19 -5.04 -8.15 -2.60
CA ARG A 19 -4.29 -7.65 -3.75
C ARG A 19 -5.06 -6.54 -4.47
N ASP A 20 -6.31 -6.80 -4.81
CA ASP A 20 -7.16 -5.86 -5.56
C ASP A 20 -7.49 -4.62 -4.73
N LEU A 21 -7.64 -4.77 -3.41
CA LEU A 21 -7.78 -3.64 -2.50
C LEU A 21 -6.50 -2.79 -2.49
N HIS A 22 -5.33 -3.40 -2.30
CA HIS A 22 -4.05 -2.69 -2.32
C HIS A 22 -3.81 -1.96 -3.65
N GLU A 23 -4.13 -2.59 -4.79
CA GLU A 23 -4.02 -1.96 -6.10
C GLU A 23 -4.91 -0.71 -6.20
N LYS A 24 -6.15 -0.77 -5.72
CA LYS A 24 -7.05 0.39 -5.67
C LYS A 24 -6.52 1.49 -4.75
N GLU A 25 -6.06 1.14 -3.56
CA GLU A 25 -5.51 2.09 -2.59
C GLU A 25 -4.25 2.77 -3.13
N TYR A 26 -3.37 2.01 -3.78
CA TYR A 26 -2.18 2.53 -4.45
C TYR A 26 -2.54 3.51 -5.56
N MET A 27 -3.48 3.15 -6.44
CA MET A 27 -3.93 4.03 -7.51
C MET A 27 -4.59 5.32 -6.97
N GLN A 28 -5.38 5.21 -5.91
CA GLN A 28 -5.95 6.38 -5.24
C GLN A 28 -4.86 7.26 -4.63
N ALA A 29 -3.87 6.68 -3.97
CA ALA A 29 -2.75 7.42 -3.40
C ALA A 29 -1.94 8.20 -4.45
N LEU A 30 -1.81 7.68 -5.68
CA LEU A 30 -1.19 8.42 -6.79
C LEU A 30 -2.01 9.64 -7.20
N ILE A 31 -3.34 9.53 -7.20
CA ILE A 31 -4.26 10.65 -7.47
C ILE A 31 -4.16 11.69 -6.36
N ASP A 32 -4.24 11.27 -5.10
CA ASP A 32 -4.17 12.15 -3.94
C ASP A 32 -2.84 12.89 -3.90
N ARG A 33 -1.74 12.17 -4.12
CA ARG A 33 -0.39 12.77 -4.24
C ARG A 33 -0.34 13.84 -5.31
N ARG A 34 -0.90 13.60 -6.50
CA ARG A 34 -0.91 14.59 -7.59
C ARG A 34 -1.69 15.84 -7.19
N ASN A 35 -2.85 15.65 -6.55
CA ASN A 35 -3.69 16.76 -6.10
C ASN A 35 -3.00 17.57 -4.99
N ASN A 36 -2.33 16.89 -4.05
CA ASN A 36 -1.56 17.51 -2.98
C ASN A 36 -0.37 18.33 -3.53
N ILE A 37 0.38 17.79 -4.50
CA ILE A 37 1.42 18.53 -5.22
C ILE A 37 0.86 19.80 -5.85
N HIS A 38 -0.24 19.66 -6.58
CA HIS A 38 -0.86 20.80 -7.27
C HIS A 38 -1.30 21.88 -6.29
N SER A 39 -2.00 21.50 -5.22
CA SER A 39 -2.46 22.43 -4.18
C SER A 39 -1.28 23.17 -3.54
N LYS A 40 -0.24 22.44 -3.11
CA LYS A 40 0.92 23.05 -2.45
C LYS A 40 1.65 24.03 -3.37
N LEU A 41 1.73 23.74 -4.66
CA LEU A 41 2.34 24.65 -5.63
C LEU A 41 1.49 25.91 -5.86
N ILE A 42 0.17 25.79 -5.87
CA ILE A 42 -0.74 26.96 -5.92
C ILE A 42 -0.52 27.83 -4.70
N ASP A 43 -0.55 27.26 -3.49
CA ASP A 43 -0.36 28.01 -2.24
C ASP A 43 0.95 28.81 -2.22
N ILE A 44 2.02 28.22 -2.78
CA ILE A 44 3.32 28.90 -2.90
C ILE A 44 3.24 30.06 -3.87
N VAL A 45 2.61 29.87 -5.04
CA VAL A 45 2.45 30.93 -6.04
C VAL A 45 1.60 32.07 -5.49
N GLU A 46 0.51 31.77 -4.78
CA GLU A 46 -0.35 32.76 -4.15
C GLU A 46 0.37 33.50 -3.02
N GLY A 47 1.06 32.77 -2.13
CA GLY A 47 1.85 33.37 -1.05
C GLY A 47 2.92 34.35 -1.56
N MET A 48 3.60 34.02 -2.66
CA MET A 48 4.57 34.92 -3.30
C MET A 48 3.92 36.17 -3.90
N LYS A 49 2.68 36.09 -4.39
CA LYS A 49 1.96 37.23 -4.96
C LYS A 49 1.47 38.20 -3.88
N GLU A 50 0.98 37.67 -2.77
CA GLU A 50 0.32 38.46 -1.72
C GLU A 50 1.28 39.06 -0.71
N ASN A 51 2.40 38.38 -0.43
CA ASN A 51 3.34 38.79 0.62
C ASN A 51 4.76 38.94 0.06
N PRO A 52 5.31 40.16 -0.02
CA PRO A 52 6.67 40.40 -0.55
C PRO A 52 7.79 39.84 0.33
N LYS A 53 7.48 39.34 1.54
CA LYS A 53 8.40 38.63 2.43
C LYS A 53 8.10 37.13 2.51
N TYR A 54 7.20 36.61 1.69
CA TYR A 54 6.90 35.19 1.66
C TYR A 54 8.15 34.39 1.30
N GLN A 55 8.42 33.35 2.08
CA GLN A 55 9.51 32.43 1.85
C GLN A 55 8.92 31.01 1.93
N PRO A 56 8.91 30.25 0.83
CA PRO A 56 8.46 28.86 0.88
C PRO A 56 9.42 28.03 1.75
N GLU A 57 8.91 26.89 2.22
CA GLU A 57 9.74 25.87 2.86
C GLU A 57 10.95 25.53 1.99
N SER A 58 12.12 25.42 2.62
CA SER A 58 13.39 25.16 1.94
C SER A 58 13.44 23.77 1.28
N ARG A 59 12.59 22.85 1.72
CA ARG A 59 12.41 21.53 1.13
C ARG A 59 10.95 21.14 1.19
N ILE A 60 10.38 20.84 0.03
CA ILE A 60 9.06 20.24 -0.10
C ILE A 60 9.26 18.84 -0.68
N SER A 61 8.62 17.84 -0.09
CA SER A 61 8.75 16.46 -0.52
C SER A 61 7.38 15.84 -0.68
N PHE A 62 7.22 15.10 -1.78
CA PHE A 62 6.05 14.28 -2.05
C PHE A 62 6.57 12.88 -2.33
N PRO A 63 6.81 12.06 -1.30
CA PRO A 63 7.31 10.70 -1.50
C PRO A 63 6.46 9.93 -2.52
N LEU A 64 7.00 8.94 -3.20
CA LEU A 64 6.19 8.11 -4.09
C LEU A 64 5.74 6.88 -3.27
N PRO A 65 4.43 6.58 -3.16
CA PRO A 65 4.03 5.31 -2.58
C PRO A 65 4.57 4.17 -3.44
N GLU A 66 4.86 3.03 -2.82
CA GLU A 66 5.34 1.84 -3.53
C GLU A 66 4.18 0.88 -3.78
N SER A 67 4.12 0.29 -4.97
CA SER A 67 3.19 -0.80 -5.24
C SER A 67 3.77 -2.12 -4.74
N ARG A 68 2.92 -2.90 -4.05
CA ARG A 68 3.27 -4.19 -3.45
C ARG A 68 2.40 -5.33 -3.99
N VAL A 69 1.71 -5.08 -5.12
CA VAL A 69 0.91 -6.08 -5.85
C VAL A 69 1.73 -7.34 -6.17
N ALA A 70 3.00 -7.17 -6.55
CA ALA A 70 3.89 -8.29 -6.87
C ALA A 70 4.13 -9.26 -5.69
N ASP A 71 4.06 -8.77 -4.45
CA ASP A 71 4.21 -9.62 -3.26
C ASP A 71 2.98 -10.53 -3.09
N TYR A 72 1.78 -10.01 -3.35
CA TYR A 72 0.56 -10.82 -3.41
C TYR A 72 0.58 -11.81 -4.59
N ASP A 73 0.93 -11.34 -5.79
CA ASP A 73 0.96 -12.18 -7.00
C ASP A 73 1.88 -13.40 -6.82
N ARG A 74 3.01 -13.23 -6.12
CA ARG A 74 3.92 -14.32 -5.78
C ARG A 74 3.21 -15.39 -4.93
N VAL A 75 2.55 -14.99 -3.85
CA VAL A 75 1.92 -15.92 -2.91
C VAL A 75 0.68 -16.58 -3.52
N ILE A 76 -0.11 -15.81 -4.28
CA ILE A 76 -1.22 -16.35 -5.08
C ILE A 76 -0.68 -17.43 -6.01
N LYS A 77 0.42 -17.15 -6.72
CA LYS A 77 0.99 -18.14 -7.64
C LYS A 77 1.48 -19.39 -6.94
N MET A 78 2.08 -19.25 -5.75
CA MET A 78 2.47 -20.40 -4.93
C MET A 78 1.25 -21.24 -4.52
N ALA A 79 0.19 -20.60 -4.04
CA ALA A 79 -1.03 -21.27 -3.63
C ALA A 79 -1.78 -21.93 -4.81
N GLU A 80 -1.79 -21.34 -6.00
CA GLU A 80 -2.34 -21.96 -7.21
C GLU A 80 -1.62 -23.24 -7.63
N MET A 81 -0.30 -23.27 -7.43
CA MET A 81 0.54 -24.41 -7.77
C MET A 81 0.49 -25.52 -6.72
N GLU A 82 -0.06 -25.25 -5.53
CA GLU A 82 -0.25 -26.24 -4.48
C GLU A 82 -1.28 -27.30 -4.91
N ILE A 83 -0.90 -28.57 -4.79
CA ILE A 83 -1.72 -29.70 -5.24
C ILE A 83 -2.81 -29.98 -4.21
N THR A 84 -2.51 -29.85 -2.92
CA THR A 84 -3.45 -30.11 -1.83
C THR A 84 -4.56 -29.08 -1.76
N ASP A 85 -5.71 -29.47 -1.20
CA ASP A 85 -6.84 -28.55 -0.96
C ASP A 85 -6.65 -27.69 0.29
N THR A 86 -5.58 -27.95 1.05
CA THR A 86 -5.19 -27.23 2.24
C THR A 86 -3.76 -26.75 2.15
N ILE A 87 -3.46 -25.62 2.80
CA ILE A 87 -2.13 -25.04 2.91
C ILE A 87 -1.80 -24.90 4.39
N GLU A 88 -0.60 -25.31 4.77
CA GLU A 88 -0.08 -25.09 6.12
C GLU A 88 0.69 -23.77 6.14
N LEU A 89 0.31 -22.87 7.04
CA LEU A 89 0.94 -21.58 7.24
C LEU A 89 1.61 -21.53 8.60
N ASP A 90 2.77 -20.90 8.66
CA ASP A 90 3.33 -20.45 9.93
C ASP A 90 2.65 -19.17 10.44
N SER A 91 3.08 -18.67 11.61
CA SER A 91 2.50 -17.47 12.20
C SER A 91 2.70 -16.20 11.36
N GLN A 92 3.85 -16.07 10.71
CA GLN A 92 4.17 -14.89 9.91
C GLN A 92 3.37 -14.92 8.60
N GLU A 93 3.30 -16.07 7.95
CA GLU A 93 2.50 -16.29 6.75
C GLU A 93 1.01 -16.06 7.04
N PHE A 94 0.50 -16.51 8.19
CA PHE A 94 -0.88 -16.25 8.57
C PHE A 94 -1.16 -14.75 8.74
N ASP A 95 -0.28 -14.03 9.45
CA ASP A 95 -0.40 -12.57 9.61
C ASP A 95 -0.41 -11.86 8.26
N GLN A 96 0.46 -12.23 7.33
CA GLN A 96 0.56 -11.58 6.02
C GLN A 96 -0.58 -11.98 5.08
N TYR A 97 -0.83 -13.28 4.92
CA TYR A 97 -1.68 -13.79 3.85
C TYR A 97 -3.16 -13.84 4.22
N VAL A 98 -3.46 -13.89 5.53
CA VAL A 98 -4.84 -13.96 6.05
C VAL A 98 -5.26 -12.65 6.71
N ILE A 99 -4.42 -12.09 7.59
CA ILE A 99 -4.73 -10.84 8.31
C ILE A 99 -4.38 -9.59 7.46
N ASP A 100 -3.71 -9.78 6.32
CA ASP A 100 -3.22 -8.69 5.47
C ASP A 100 -2.27 -7.74 6.20
N ASN A 101 -1.50 -8.27 7.16
CA ASN A 101 -0.54 -7.52 7.95
C ASN A 101 0.88 -7.71 7.41
N TRP A 102 1.16 -7.08 6.27
CA TRP A 102 2.47 -7.12 5.63
C TRP A 102 3.47 -6.21 6.31
N LEU A 103 4.75 -6.62 6.32
CA LEU A 103 5.85 -5.81 6.90
C LEU A 103 5.98 -4.42 6.25
N TRP A 104 5.59 -4.28 4.98
CA TRP A 104 5.63 -3.01 4.25
C TRP A 104 4.38 -2.13 4.50
N LYS A 105 3.31 -2.67 5.11
CA LYS A 105 2.01 -2.00 5.18
C LYS A 105 2.06 -0.70 5.98
N ASP A 106 2.76 -0.69 7.11
CA ASP A 106 2.95 0.53 7.91
C ASP A 106 3.68 1.63 7.14
N ALA A 107 4.69 1.26 6.33
CA ALA A 107 5.42 2.22 5.51
C ALA A 107 4.53 2.79 4.38
N PHE A 108 3.67 1.96 3.79
CA PHE A 108 2.69 2.40 2.79
C PHE A 108 1.66 3.36 3.41
N VAL A 109 1.08 3.03 4.57
CA VAL A 109 0.13 3.89 5.28
C VAL A 109 0.81 5.21 5.69
N GLY A 110 2.01 5.15 6.24
CA GLY A 110 2.78 6.34 6.61
C GLY A 110 3.01 7.26 5.42
N THR A 111 3.39 6.70 4.27
CA THR A 111 3.61 7.46 3.04
C THR A 111 2.33 8.08 2.48
N THR A 112 1.25 7.32 2.40
CA THR A 112 -0.01 7.76 1.78
C THR A 112 -0.78 8.76 2.65
N SER A 113 -0.58 8.73 3.97
CA SER A 113 -1.15 9.71 4.89
C SER A 113 -0.68 11.15 4.65
N LEU A 114 0.47 11.35 3.99
CA LEU A 114 1.02 12.67 3.68
C LEU A 114 0.22 13.45 2.62
N TYR A 115 -0.66 12.76 1.88
CA TYR A 115 -1.41 13.37 0.78
C TYR A 115 -2.88 13.65 1.11
N LYS A 116 -3.35 13.21 2.29
CA LYS A 116 -4.73 13.35 2.75
C LYS A 116 -4.93 14.65 3.53
#